data_AF-A0A1F9YRH8-F1
#
_entry.id   AF-A0A1F9YRH8-F1
#
_cell.length_a   1.000
_cell.length_b   1.000
_cell.length_c   1.000
_cell.angle_alpha   90.00
_cell.angle_beta   90.00
_cell.angle_gamma   90.00
#
_symmetry.space_group_name_H-M   'P 1'
#
loop_
_entity.id
_entity.type
_entity.pdbx_description
1 polymer ?
#
loop_
_entity_poly.entity_id
_entity_poly.type
_entity_poly.pdbx_seq_one_letter_code
_entity_poly.pdbx_strand_id
1 'polypeptide(L)'
;MESEWRKAIERFVLNNLGQMEQEEVDAWLEDELDIAPFLEPVLKSMAQHRDMILRELHQISPSEIFDRFQAEHPELDFHDNDKAVVRVGKELQAMKVFLLSA
;
A
#
# COMPACT_ATOMS: atom_id res chain seq x y z
N MET A 1 11.58 -2.67 18.87
CA MET A 1 12.00 -3.65 17.84
C MET A 1 10.83 -3.76 16.90
N GLU A 2 11.04 -3.47 15.62
CA GLU A 2 9.99 -3.58 14.61
C GLU A 2 9.65 -5.06 14.40
N SER A 3 8.35 -5.40 14.34
CA SER A 3 7.86 -6.76 14.10
C SER A 3 8.31 -7.23 12.72
N GLU A 4 8.80 -8.47 12.59
CA GLU A 4 9.12 -9.04 11.26
C GLU A 4 7.88 -9.08 10.35
N TRP A 5 6.67 -9.20 10.93
CA TRP A 5 5.43 -9.07 10.19
C TRP A 5 5.20 -7.66 9.65
N ARG A 6 5.50 -6.62 10.46
CA ARG A 6 5.40 -5.24 10.02
C ARG A 6 6.29 -5.00 8.80
N LYS A 7 7.56 -5.40 8.88
CA LYS A 7 8.50 -5.28 7.75
C LYS A 7 8.01 -6.02 6.51
N ALA A 8 7.49 -7.23 6.67
CA ALA A 8 6.97 -8.03 5.56
C ALA A 8 5.77 -7.35 4.88
N ILE A 9 4.86 -6.75 5.66
CA ILE A 9 3.69 -6.06 5.13
C ILE A 9 4.08 -4.73 4.48
N GLU A 10 4.97 -3.95 5.09
CA GLU A 10 5.52 -2.74 4.48
C GLU A 10 6.19 -3.06 3.14
N ARG A 11 7.04 -4.10 3.08
CA ARG A 11 7.68 -4.52 1.84
C ARG A 11 6.66 -5.04 0.82
N PHE A 12 5.63 -5.76 1.26
CA PHE A 12 4.54 -6.18 0.38
C PHE A 12 3.85 -4.97 -0.26
N VAL A 13 3.49 -3.95 0.51
CA VAL A 13 2.86 -2.73 -0.02
C VAL A 13 3.81 -2.00 -0.98
N LEU A 14 5.06 -1.75 -0.57
CA LEU A 14 6.05 -1.04 -1.37
C LEU A 14 6.36 -1.75 -2.69
N ASN A 15 6.48 -3.09 -2.69
CA ASN A 15 6.72 -3.85 -3.91
C ASN A 15 5.58 -3.74 -4.93
N ASN A 16 4.33 -3.57 -4.48
CA ASN A 16 3.20 -3.45 -5.38
C ASN A 16 3.01 -2.01 -5.88
N LEU A 17 3.26 -1.01 -5.02
CA LEU A 17 3.29 0.39 -5.47
C LEU A 17 4.45 0.65 -6.43
N GLY A 18 5.62 0.09 -6.14
CA GLY A 18 6.84 0.22 -6.95
C GLY A 18 6.83 -0.49 -8.30
N GLN A 19 5.73 -1.13 -8.67
CA GLN A 19 5.52 -1.68 -10.01
C GLN A 19 4.91 -0.66 -10.98
N MET A 20 4.43 0.47 -10.47
CA MET A 20 3.80 1.50 -11.29
C MET A 20 4.81 2.24 -12.15
N GLU A 21 4.48 2.42 -13.43
CA GLU A 21 5.13 3.38 -14.31
C GLU A 21 4.56 4.81 -14.09
N GLN A 22 5.22 5.84 -14.63
CA GLN A 22 4.79 7.24 -14.42
C GLN A 22 3.33 7.48 -14.82
N GLU A 23 2.89 6.91 -15.95
CA GLU A 23 1.50 7.04 -16.42
C GLU A 23 0.49 6.44 -15.41
N GLU A 24 0.88 5.34 -14.75
CA GLU A 24 0.06 4.69 -13.72
C GLU A 24 0.07 5.48 -12.41
N VAL A 25 1.20 6.10 -12.05
CA VAL A 25 1.26 7.03 -10.90
C VAL A 25 0.33 8.21 -11.11
N ASP A 26 0.32 8.80 -12.30
CA ASP A 26 -0.54 9.94 -12.61
C ASP A 26 -2.02 9.53 -12.52
N ALA A 27 -2.41 8.42 -13.16
CA ALA A 27 -3.76 7.88 -13.07
C ALA A 27 -4.16 7.51 -11.62
N TRP A 28 -3.22 6.95 -10.87
CA TRP A 28 -3.41 6.61 -9.46
C TRP A 28 -3.62 7.85 -8.60
N LEU A 29 -2.86 8.92 -8.83
CA LEU A 29 -3.06 10.20 -8.17
C LEU A 29 -4.41 10.80 -8.57
N GLU A 30 -4.88 10.63 -9.79
CA GLU A 30 -6.16 11.15 -10.29
C GLU A 30 -7.40 10.34 -9.86
N ASP A 31 -7.25 9.34 -8.98
CA ASP A 31 -8.33 8.40 -8.57
C ASP A 31 -8.90 7.57 -9.76
N GLU A 32 -8.14 7.43 -10.86
CA GLU A 32 -8.53 6.64 -12.04
C GLU A 32 -8.02 5.18 -11.98
N LEU A 33 -7.03 4.93 -11.11
CA LEU A 33 -6.44 3.62 -10.87
C LEU A 33 -6.35 3.34 -9.36
N ASP A 34 -6.74 2.15 -8.93
CA ASP A 34 -6.53 1.64 -7.57
C ASP A 34 -5.67 0.37 -7.62
N ILE A 35 -4.69 0.25 -6.72
CA ILE A 35 -3.76 -0.89 -6.68
C ILE A 35 -4.27 -2.02 -5.79
N ALA A 36 -4.95 -1.69 -4.69
CA ALA A 36 -5.40 -2.66 -3.70
C ALA A 36 -6.29 -3.79 -4.27
N PRO A 37 -7.20 -3.58 -5.24
CA PRO A 37 -8.00 -4.65 -5.83
C PRO A 37 -7.16 -5.82 -6.39
N PHE A 38 -5.97 -5.53 -6.94
CA PHE A 38 -5.05 -6.57 -7.43
C PHE A 38 -4.45 -7.41 -6.30
N LEU A 39 -4.44 -6.87 -5.08
CA LEU A 39 -3.89 -7.52 -3.88
C LEU A 39 -4.92 -8.38 -3.16
N GLU A 40 -6.21 -8.19 -3.44
CA GLU A 40 -7.31 -8.90 -2.76
C GLU A 40 -7.15 -10.43 -2.81
N PRO A 41 -6.87 -11.09 -3.96
CA PRO A 41 -6.73 -12.55 -4.00
C PRO A 41 -5.58 -13.05 -3.12
N VAL A 42 -4.47 -12.33 -3.09
CA VAL A 42 -3.29 -12.67 -2.29
C VAL A 42 -3.60 -12.51 -0.81
N LEU A 43 -4.20 -11.39 -0.41
CA LEU A 43 -4.63 -11.15 0.97
C LEU A 43 -5.65 -12.19 1.45
N LYS A 44 -6.61 -12.56 0.60
CA LYS A 44 -7.59 -13.62 0.89
C LYS A 44 -6.94 -15.00 1.04
N SER A 45 -5.93 -15.33 0.25
CA SER A 45 -5.18 -16.60 0.43
C SER A 45 -4.44 -16.67 1.77
N MET A 46 -4.16 -15.53 2.40
CA MET A 46 -3.51 -15.43 3.70
C MET A 46 -4.50 -15.25 4.86
N ALA A 47 -5.79 -15.57 4.68
CA ALA A 47 -6.84 -15.38 5.68
C ALA A 47 -6.53 -16.03 7.05
N GLN A 48 -5.77 -17.13 7.09
CA GLN A 48 -5.31 -17.75 8.34
C GLN A 48 -4.41 -16.84 9.20
N HIS A 49 -3.82 -15.80 8.62
CA HIS A 49 -3.01 -14.78 9.29
C HIS A 49 -3.72 -13.42 9.39
N ARG A 50 -5.02 -13.36 9.07
CA ARG A 50 -5.81 -12.12 8.96
C ARG A 50 -5.60 -11.17 10.13
N ASP A 51 -5.79 -11.65 11.36
CA ASP A 51 -5.74 -10.78 12.56
C ASP A 51 -4.35 -10.20 12.81
N MET A 52 -3.30 -10.94 12.44
CA MET A 52 -1.92 -10.45 12.48
C MET A 52 -1.72 -9.37 11.42
N ILE A 53 -2.12 -9.64 10.18
CA ILE A 53 -1.95 -8.70 9.06
C ILE A 53 -2.74 -7.41 9.33
N LEU A 54 -3.98 -7.51 9.81
CA LEU A 54 -4.81 -6.35 10.16
C LEU A 54 -4.17 -5.49 11.27
N ARG A 55 -3.60 -6.13 12.29
CA ARG A 55 -2.94 -5.44 13.39
C ARG A 55 -1.77 -4.60 12.89
N GLU A 56 -0.94 -5.18 12.03
CA GLU A 56 0.24 -4.50 11.49
C GLU A 56 -0.16 -3.42 10.48
N LEU A 57 -1.11 -3.69 9.56
CA LEU A 57 -1.68 -2.68 8.65
C LEU A 57 -2.28 -1.48 9.41
N HIS A 58 -2.79 -1.67 10.63
CA HIS A 58 -3.30 -0.58 11.46
C HIS A 58 -2.19 0.33 12.00
N GLN A 59 -0.96 -0.18 12.15
CA GLN A 59 0.17 0.57 12.69
C GLN A 59 1.03 1.26 11.63
N ILE A 60 0.86 0.90 10.36
CA ILE A 60 1.60 1.50 9.24
C ILE A 60 1.08 2.92 8.98
N SER A 61 1.99 3.89 8.98
CA SER A 61 1.68 5.26 8.57
C SER A 61 1.69 5.39 7.05
N PRO A 62 0.64 5.99 6.43
CA PRO A 62 0.64 6.28 5.01
C PRO A 62 1.82 7.17 4.58
N SER A 63 2.20 8.14 5.41
CA SER A 63 3.33 9.03 5.12
C SER A 63 4.65 8.27 5.09
N GLU A 64 4.86 7.34 6.01
CA GLU A 64 6.09 6.53 6.07
C GLU A 64 6.21 5.61 4.83
N ILE A 65 5.10 5.06 4.35
CA ILE A 65 5.09 4.28 3.11
C ILE A 65 5.38 5.16 1.91
N PHE A 66 4.76 6.34 1.83
CA PHE A 66 5.01 7.27 0.72
C PHE A 66 6.46 7.75 0.69
N ASP A 67 7.02 8.17 1.83
CA ASP A 67 8.41 8.61 1.93
C ASP A 67 9.38 7.52 1.46
N ARG A 68 9.12 6.25 1.83
CA ARG A 68 9.92 5.11 1.37
C ARG A 68 9.71 4.81 -0.11
N PHE A 69 8.47 4.90 -0.60
CA PHE A 69 8.16 4.68 -2.01
C PHE A 69 8.91 5.68 -2.89
N GLN A 70 8.84 6.97 -2.55
CA GLN A 70 9.57 8.02 -3.27
C GLN A 70 11.10 7.83 -3.18
N ALA A 71 11.61 7.39 -2.03
CA ALA A 71 13.04 7.12 -1.88
C ALA A 71 13.52 5.90 -2.70
N GLU A 72 12.69 4.88 -2.86
CA GLU A 72 12.99 3.69 -3.66
C GLU A 72 12.85 3.92 -5.18
N HIS A 73 12.04 4.92 -5.57
CA HIS A 73 11.72 5.23 -6.96
C HIS A 73 11.92 6.72 -7.28
N PRO A 74 13.16 7.23 -7.25
CA PRO A 74 13.45 8.63 -7.55
C PRO A 74 13.18 9.02 -9.02
N GLU A 75 12.95 8.04 -9.89
CA GLU A 75 12.55 8.23 -11.28
C GLU A 75 11.08 8.65 -11.46
N LEU A 76 10.24 8.43 -10.44
CA LEU A 76 8.82 8.80 -10.47
C LEU A 76 8.63 10.22 -9.95
N ASP A 77 7.82 11.00 -10.67
CA ASP A 77 7.42 12.35 -10.26
C ASP A 77 6.04 12.31 -9.59
N PHE A 78 5.96 12.84 -8.37
CA PHE A 78 4.73 12.99 -7.62
C PHE A 78 4.40 14.47 -7.53
N HIS A 79 3.57 14.95 -8.47
CA HIS A 79 3.22 16.36 -8.58
C HIS A 79 2.40 16.89 -7.37
N ASP A 80 1.80 15.99 -6.57
CA ASP A 80 1.07 16.30 -5.35
C ASP A 80 1.33 15.24 -4.26
N ASN A 81 2.28 15.54 -3.37
CA ASN A 81 2.67 14.65 -2.27
C ASN A 81 1.54 14.42 -1.26
N ASP A 82 0.75 15.45 -0.94
CA ASP A 82 -0.34 15.32 0.03
C ASP A 82 -1.41 14.37 -0.51
N LYS A 83 -1.72 14.49 -1.81
CA LYS A 83 -2.61 13.57 -2.50
C LYS A 83 -2.03 12.15 -2.53
N ALA A 84 -0.74 11.99 -2.81
CA ALA A 84 -0.09 10.68 -2.79
C ALA A 84 -0.20 10.00 -1.41
N VAL A 85 0.06 10.72 -0.32
CA VAL A 85 -0.10 10.21 1.05
C VAL A 85 -1.55 9.78 1.33
N VAL A 86 -2.53 10.59 0.91
CA VAL A 86 -3.95 10.23 1.03
C VAL A 86 -4.27 8.96 0.23
N ARG A 87 -3.75 8.84 -0.99
CA ARG A 87 -3.94 7.66 -1.84
C ARG A 87 -3.35 6.41 -1.21
N VAL A 88 -2.11 6.46 -0.68
CA VAL A 88 -1.55 5.35 0.11
C VAL A 88 -2.48 4.97 1.27
N GLY A 89 -3.03 5.96 1.98
CA GLY A 89 -4.00 5.72 3.05
C GLY A 89 -5.27 4.98 2.58
N LYS A 90 -5.81 5.36 1.42
CA LYS A 90 -6.95 4.67 0.80
C LYS A 90 -6.61 3.22 0.45
N GLU A 91 -5.44 2.97 -0.13
CA GLU A 91 -4.99 1.62 -0.50
C GLU A 91 -4.85 0.72 0.73
N LEU A 92 -4.16 1.20 1.77
CA LEU A 92 -4.00 0.48 3.04
C LEU A 92 -5.37 0.18 3.69
N GLN A 93 -6.33 1.11 3.57
CA GLN A 93 -7.68 0.91 4.08
C GLN A 93 -8.45 -0.13 3.26
N ALA A 94 -8.35 -0.11 1.93
CA ALA A 94 -8.97 -1.11 1.06
C ALA A 94 -8.45 -2.53 1.38
N MET A 95 -7.13 -2.67 1.58
CA MET A 95 -6.53 -3.94 2.01
C MET A 95 -7.12 -4.47 3.33
N LYS A 96 -7.38 -3.60 4.31
CA LYS A 96 -8.05 -3.98 5.57
C LYS A 96 -9.47 -4.47 5.31
N VAL A 97 -10.22 -3.81 4.41
CA VAL A 97 -11.59 -4.20 4.06
C VAL A 97 -11.61 -5.58 3.39
N PHE A 98 -10.68 -5.87 2.49
CA PHE A 98 -10.58 -7.19 1.87
C PHE A 98 -10.35 -8.30 2.90
N LEU A 99 -9.50 -8.04 3.90
CA LEU A 99 -9.24 -8.99 4.99
C LEU A 99 -10.43 -9.17 5.93
N LEU A 100 -11.21 -8.11 6.17
CA LEU A 100 -12.42 -8.17 7.02
C LEU A 100 -13.61 -8.85 6.33
N SER A 101 -13.62 -8.90 5.00
CA SER A 101 -14.67 -9.51 4.18
C SER A 101 -14.33 -10.91 3.66
N ALA A 102 -13.14 -11.43 4.00
CA ALA A 102 -12.65 -12.77 3.72
C ALA A 102 -13.09 -13.77 4.81
#